data_AF-A0A8W8JKU7-F1
#
_entry.id   AF-A0A8W8JKU7-F1
#
_cell.length_a   1.000
_cell.length_b   1.000
_cell.length_c   1.000
_cell.angle_alpha   90.00
_cell.angle_beta   90.00
_cell.angle_gamma   90.00
#
_symmetry.space_group_name_H-M   'P 1'
#
loop_
_entity.id
_entity.type
_entity.pdbx_description
1 polymer ?
#
loop_
_entity_poly.entity_id
_entity_poly.type
_entity_poly.pdbx_seq_one_letter_code
_entity_poly.pdbx_strand_id
1 'polypeptide(L)'
;MCANGCKNYWTGEFCQDCTVGFHGEDCNKKCGQCVDGIPCNVSSGVCPSGCQNYWVGPMCTECLPYKYGPNCSLDCGHCKNAGPCSGMTGKCADGCQQGEGMSTLLLYAIIGALAMFLLVAIAVIFLKVGRKSTNPYHKHPTDDAKPNLQNASNNYDSLKRPGGMNIYFSLEPKKQESHYEDINITI
;
A
#
# COMPACT_ATOMS: atom_id res chain seq x y z
N MET A 1 -1.64 -60.85 -23.42
CA MET A 1 -1.03 -59.69 -24.11
C MET A 1 -1.86 -59.25 -25.31
N CYS A 2 -2.17 -57.95 -25.40
CA CYS A 2 -2.87 -57.37 -26.55
C CYS A 2 -1.86 -57.01 -27.66
N ALA A 3 -2.08 -57.50 -28.88
CA ALA A 3 -1.10 -57.44 -29.98
C ALA A 3 -0.79 -56.01 -30.49
N ASN A 4 -1.74 -55.08 -30.33
CA ASN A 4 -1.63 -53.70 -30.83
C ASN A 4 -1.62 -52.66 -29.70
N GLY A 5 -1.22 -53.06 -28.49
CA GLY A 5 -1.37 -52.23 -27.29
C GLY A 5 -2.83 -52.11 -26.84
N CYS A 6 -3.09 -51.12 -26.00
CA CYS A 6 -4.42 -50.87 -25.42
C CYS A 6 -5.12 -49.71 -26.11
N LYS A 7 -6.45 -49.71 -26.05
CA LYS A 7 -7.27 -48.55 -26.43
C LYS A 7 -7.08 -47.43 -25.40
N ASN A 8 -7.32 -46.18 -25.79
CA ASN A 8 -7.29 -45.03 -24.90
C ASN A 8 -8.05 -45.31 -23.59
N TYR A 9 -7.49 -44.79 -22.50
CA TYR A 9 -8.01 -44.91 -21.13
C TYR A 9 -7.87 -46.31 -20.51
N TRP A 10 -7.17 -47.24 -21.18
CA TRP A 10 -6.89 -48.60 -20.70
C TRP A 10 -5.37 -48.83 -20.69
N THR A 11 -4.86 -49.56 -19.70
CA THR A 11 -3.41 -49.74 -19.50
C THR A 11 -3.02 -51.17 -19.06
N GLY A 12 -1.72 -51.47 -19.11
CA GLY A 12 -1.15 -52.76 -18.71
C GLY A 12 -1.23 -53.88 -19.77
N GLU A 13 -0.62 -55.02 -19.48
CA GLU A 13 -0.48 -56.14 -20.44
C GLU A 13 -1.82 -56.74 -20.91
N PHE A 14 -2.84 -56.61 -20.06
CA PHE A 14 -4.18 -57.15 -20.28
C PHE A 14 -5.23 -56.07 -20.58
N CYS A 15 -4.81 -54.82 -20.81
CA CYS A 15 -5.68 -53.67 -21.07
C CYS A 15 -6.83 -53.55 -20.06
N GLN A 16 -6.44 -53.29 -18.83
CA GLN A 16 -7.35 -53.03 -17.71
C GLN A 16 -7.70 -51.54 -17.70
N ASP A 17 -8.76 -51.16 -16.97
CA ASP A 17 -9.11 -49.74 -16.78
C ASP A 17 -7.93 -48.94 -16.22
N CYS A 18 -7.87 -47.63 -16.54
CA CYS A 18 -6.90 -46.74 -15.90
C CYS A 18 -6.95 -46.89 -14.37
N THR A 19 -5.77 -46.89 -13.76
CA THR A 19 -5.65 -46.84 -12.30
C THR A 19 -6.37 -45.62 -11.74
N VAL A 20 -7.14 -45.80 -10.67
CA VAL A 20 -7.82 -44.71 -9.97
C VAL A 20 -6.80 -43.63 -9.57
N GLY A 21 -7.15 -42.38 -9.83
CA GLY A 21 -6.23 -41.25 -9.60
C GLY A 21 -5.34 -40.93 -10.79
N PHE A 22 -5.54 -41.57 -11.94
CA PHE A 22 -4.88 -41.24 -13.20
C PHE A 22 -5.89 -40.97 -14.33
N HIS A 23 -5.47 -40.14 -15.28
CA HIS A 23 -6.25 -39.74 -16.44
C HIS A 23 -5.37 -39.59 -17.70
N GLY A 24 -6.00 -39.31 -18.84
CA GLY A 24 -5.37 -39.18 -20.14
C GLY A 24 -5.39 -40.49 -20.93
N GLU A 25 -5.09 -40.40 -22.22
CA GLU A 25 -5.21 -41.54 -23.15
C GLU A 25 -4.36 -42.73 -22.73
N ASP A 26 -3.17 -42.48 -22.16
CA ASP A 26 -2.24 -43.50 -21.68
C ASP A 26 -2.30 -43.75 -20.16
N CYS A 27 -3.27 -43.17 -19.44
CA CYS A 27 -3.38 -43.27 -17.98
C CYS A 27 -2.13 -42.79 -17.21
N ASN A 28 -1.35 -41.86 -17.75
CA ASN A 28 -0.07 -41.43 -17.16
C ASN A 28 -0.11 -40.08 -16.44
N LYS A 29 -1.25 -39.37 -16.50
CA LYS A 29 -1.41 -38.07 -15.83
C LYS A 29 -2.10 -38.27 -14.49
N LYS A 30 -1.49 -37.80 -13.40
CA LYS A 30 -2.09 -37.88 -12.07
C LYS A 30 -3.27 -36.90 -11.95
N CYS A 31 -4.37 -37.34 -11.37
CA CYS A 31 -5.47 -36.47 -10.98
C CYS A 31 -4.98 -35.40 -9.98
N GLY A 32 -5.58 -34.21 -10.05
CA GLY A 32 -5.41 -33.18 -9.02
C GLY A 32 -6.14 -33.50 -7.72
N GLN A 33 -6.19 -32.52 -6.80
CA GLN A 33 -6.88 -32.70 -5.52
C GLN A 33 -8.38 -32.43 -5.63
N CYS A 34 -9.11 -33.46 -6.05
CA CYS A 34 -10.57 -33.44 -6.06
C CYS A 34 -11.15 -33.45 -4.63
N VAL A 35 -12.34 -32.86 -4.47
CA VAL A 35 -13.11 -32.91 -3.21
C VAL A 35 -13.34 -34.36 -2.77
N ASP A 36 -13.19 -34.61 -1.47
CA ASP A 36 -13.42 -35.91 -0.81
C ASP A 36 -12.67 -37.10 -1.43
N GLY A 37 -11.60 -36.84 -2.18
CA GLY A 37 -10.85 -37.88 -2.88
C GLY A 37 -11.63 -38.56 -4.02
N ILE A 38 -12.72 -37.95 -4.48
CA ILE A 38 -13.50 -38.45 -5.62
C ILE A 38 -12.57 -38.52 -6.84
N PRO A 39 -12.51 -39.66 -7.56
CA PRO A 39 -11.65 -39.78 -8.73
C PRO A 39 -11.97 -38.73 -9.79
N CYS A 40 -10.94 -38.16 -10.41
CA CYS A 40 -11.13 -37.29 -11.55
C CYS A 40 -11.60 -38.10 -12.77
N ASN A 41 -12.20 -37.41 -13.75
CA ASN A 41 -12.62 -38.04 -14.99
C ASN A 41 -11.40 -38.60 -15.75
N VAL A 42 -11.47 -39.87 -16.14
CA VAL A 42 -10.35 -40.60 -16.75
C VAL A 42 -9.88 -40.01 -18.10
N SER A 43 -10.76 -39.35 -18.85
CA SER A 43 -10.38 -38.75 -20.14
C SER A 43 -9.94 -37.31 -19.98
N SER A 44 -10.71 -36.49 -19.26
CA SER A 44 -10.45 -35.04 -19.17
C SER A 44 -9.58 -34.64 -17.97
N GLY A 45 -9.46 -35.47 -16.94
CA GLY A 45 -8.83 -35.15 -15.67
C GLY A 45 -9.61 -34.15 -14.80
N VAL A 46 -10.84 -33.81 -15.19
CA VAL A 46 -11.70 -32.87 -14.44
C VAL A 46 -12.26 -33.52 -13.19
N CYS A 47 -12.23 -32.81 -12.07
CA CYS A 47 -12.86 -33.25 -10.83
C CYS A 47 -14.37 -32.93 -10.86
N PRO A 48 -15.25 -33.95 -10.80
CA PRO A 48 -16.69 -33.76 -11.00
C PRO A 48 -17.35 -32.93 -9.89
N SER A 49 -16.84 -33.03 -8.66
CA SER A 49 -17.32 -32.27 -7.49
C SER A 49 -16.49 -31.01 -7.21
N GLY A 50 -15.66 -30.58 -8.17
CA GLY A 50 -14.74 -29.47 -7.98
C GLY A 50 -13.50 -29.82 -7.14
N CYS A 51 -12.85 -28.78 -6.64
CA CYS A 51 -11.52 -28.86 -6.04
C CYS A 51 -11.54 -28.70 -4.53
N GLN A 52 -10.59 -29.34 -3.85
CA GLN A 52 -10.27 -28.99 -2.48
C GLN A 52 -9.87 -27.51 -2.38
N ASN A 53 -10.00 -26.95 -1.18
CA ASN A 53 -9.60 -25.57 -0.92
C ASN A 53 -8.17 -25.33 -1.43
N TYR A 54 -7.95 -24.16 -2.05
CA TYR A 54 -6.66 -23.71 -2.57
C TYR A 54 -6.11 -24.44 -3.81
N TRP A 55 -6.92 -25.29 -4.46
CA TRP A 55 -6.59 -25.91 -5.76
C TRP A 55 -7.40 -25.28 -6.89
N VAL A 56 -6.83 -25.25 -8.10
CA VAL A 56 -7.40 -24.54 -9.25
C VAL A 56 -8.18 -25.47 -10.15
N GLY A 57 -9.46 -25.18 -10.34
CA GLY A 57 -10.34 -25.92 -11.23
C GLY A 57 -10.01 -25.71 -12.73
N PRO A 58 -10.50 -26.60 -13.61
CA PRO A 58 -11.37 -27.74 -13.31
C PRO A 58 -10.61 -29.05 -12.97
N MET A 59 -9.28 -29.06 -13.13
CA MET A 59 -8.43 -30.25 -12.90
C MET A 59 -7.79 -30.28 -11.51
N CYS A 60 -8.06 -29.27 -10.68
CA CYS A 60 -7.58 -29.14 -9.31
C CYS A 60 -6.07 -29.23 -9.20
N THR A 61 -5.39 -28.36 -9.94
CA THR A 61 -3.92 -28.22 -9.97
C THR A 61 -3.44 -27.16 -8.99
N GLU A 62 -2.15 -27.20 -8.64
CA GLU A 62 -1.55 -26.17 -7.79
C GLU A 62 -1.54 -24.81 -8.50
N CYS A 63 -1.37 -23.73 -7.72
CA CYS A 63 -1.11 -22.42 -8.28
C CYS A 63 0.19 -22.41 -9.09
N LEU A 64 0.20 -21.60 -10.14
CA LEU A 64 1.45 -21.21 -10.78
C LEU A 64 2.38 -20.55 -9.76
N PRO A 65 3.71 -20.67 -9.94
CA PRO A 65 4.67 -19.94 -9.13
C PRO A 65 4.30 -18.44 -9.09
N TYR A 66 4.55 -17.81 -7.94
CA TYR A 66 4.26 -16.39 -7.70
C TYR A 66 2.78 -16.02 -7.60
N LYS A 67 1.86 -16.99 -7.58
CA LYS A 67 0.42 -16.78 -7.38
C LYS A 67 -0.08 -17.55 -6.16
N TYR A 68 -1.09 -17.05 -5.48
CA TYR A 68 -1.72 -17.72 -4.35
C TYR A 68 -3.20 -17.37 -4.17
N GLY A 69 -3.86 -18.04 -3.22
CA GLY A 69 -5.24 -17.76 -2.83
C GLY A 69 -6.28 -18.45 -3.71
N PRO A 70 -7.58 -18.13 -3.52
CA PRO A 70 -8.67 -18.76 -4.28
C PRO A 70 -8.48 -18.56 -5.79
N ASN A 71 -8.50 -19.66 -6.55
CA ASN A 71 -8.22 -19.68 -7.99
C ASN A 71 -6.90 -19.02 -8.41
N CYS A 72 -5.95 -18.87 -7.48
CA CYS A 72 -4.65 -18.24 -7.70
C CYS A 72 -4.74 -16.80 -8.23
N SER A 73 -5.76 -16.06 -7.78
CA SER A 73 -6.00 -14.69 -8.23
C SER A 73 -5.08 -13.65 -7.57
N LEU A 74 -4.31 -14.01 -6.55
CA LEU A 74 -3.44 -13.10 -5.81
C LEU A 74 -1.98 -13.29 -6.21
N ASP A 75 -1.23 -12.20 -6.33
CA ASP A 75 0.21 -12.22 -6.61
C ASP A 75 1.01 -12.28 -5.30
N CYS A 76 2.05 -13.12 -5.27
CA CYS A 76 2.98 -13.20 -4.14
C CYS A 76 3.62 -11.84 -3.87
N GLY A 77 3.87 -11.54 -2.59
CA GLY A 77 4.63 -10.37 -2.18
C GLY A 77 6.14 -10.52 -2.40
N HIS A 78 6.90 -9.66 -1.73
CA HIS A 78 8.36 -9.63 -1.79
C HIS A 78 8.99 -10.76 -0.99
N CYS A 79 9.02 -11.98 -1.53
CA CYS A 79 9.77 -13.09 -0.95
C CYS A 79 11.28 -12.92 -1.13
N LYS A 80 12.08 -13.38 -0.16
CA LYS A 80 13.55 -13.35 -0.27
C LYS A 80 14.01 -14.00 -1.57
N ASN A 81 15.10 -13.47 -2.13
CA ASN A 81 15.70 -13.92 -3.39
C ASN A 81 14.72 -13.95 -4.58
N ALA A 82 13.63 -13.19 -4.53
CA ALA A 82 12.54 -13.25 -5.51
C ALA A 82 12.00 -14.68 -5.70
N GLY A 83 11.97 -15.50 -4.65
CA GLY A 83 11.42 -16.85 -4.68
C GLY A 83 9.88 -16.87 -4.70
N PRO A 84 9.26 -18.02 -5.05
CA PRO A 84 7.80 -18.16 -5.02
C PRO A 84 7.27 -18.20 -3.57
N CYS A 85 6.02 -17.82 -3.40
CA CYS A 85 5.29 -18.05 -2.15
C CYS A 85 4.43 -19.32 -2.23
N SER A 86 4.00 -19.82 -1.07
CA SER A 86 3.03 -20.91 -0.97
C SER A 86 1.75 -20.54 -1.70
N GLY A 87 1.37 -21.30 -2.73
CA GLY A 87 0.11 -21.08 -3.47
C GLY A 87 -1.14 -21.15 -2.59
N MET A 88 -1.06 -21.88 -1.47
CA MET A 88 -2.15 -22.00 -0.50
C MET A 88 -2.29 -20.77 0.39
N THR A 89 -1.18 -20.26 0.94
CA THR A 89 -1.21 -19.29 2.05
C THR A 89 -0.60 -17.93 1.71
N GLY A 90 0.11 -17.80 0.59
CA GLY A 90 0.86 -16.60 0.26
C GLY A 90 2.18 -16.44 1.03
N LYS A 91 2.52 -17.37 1.92
CA LYS A 91 3.72 -17.27 2.76
C LYS A 91 4.99 -17.63 2.00
N CYS A 92 6.03 -16.83 2.17
CA CYS A 92 7.38 -17.10 1.66
C CYS A 92 8.08 -18.13 2.54
N ALA A 93 8.63 -19.19 1.96
CA ALA A 93 9.33 -20.24 2.71
C ALA A 93 10.52 -19.69 3.52
N ASP A 94 11.31 -18.80 2.92
CA ASP A 94 12.50 -18.20 3.54
C ASP A 94 12.22 -16.85 4.21
N GLY A 95 10.95 -16.46 4.29
CA GLY A 95 10.49 -15.15 4.74
C GLY A 95 10.52 -14.07 3.66
N CYS A 96 10.13 -12.86 4.03
CA CYS A 96 10.04 -11.71 3.12
C CYS A 96 11.37 -10.97 3.00
N GLN A 97 11.56 -10.25 1.89
CA GLN A 97 12.61 -9.26 1.74
C GLN A 97 12.43 -8.22 2.85
N GLN A 98 13.48 -8.01 3.64
CA GLN A 98 13.52 -6.83 4.51
C GLN A 98 13.71 -5.64 3.59
N GLY A 99 12.78 -4.70 3.62
CA GLY A 99 12.96 -3.46 2.88
C GLY A 99 14.26 -2.80 3.36
N GLU A 100 15.18 -2.55 2.44
CA GLU A 100 16.16 -1.48 2.59
C GLU A 100 15.34 -0.20 2.69
N GLY A 101 14.85 0.11 3.89
CA GLY A 101 14.15 1.36 4.15
C GLY A 101 15.11 2.46 3.71
N MET A 102 14.76 3.17 2.64
CA MET A 102 15.44 4.37 2.19
C MET A 102 15.79 5.17 3.44
N SER A 103 17.07 5.20 3.78
CA SER A 103 17.52 5.79 5.04
C SER A 103 17.17 7.27 4.99
N THR A 104 16.03 7.64 5.59
CA THR A 104 15.56 9.03 5.64
C THR A 104 16.59 9.92 6.34
N LEU A 105 17.48 9.32 7.14
CA LEU A 105 18.66 9.96 7.72
C LEU A 105 19.55 10.62 6.66
N LEU A 106 19.73 10.01 5.48
CA LEU A 106 20.53 10.64 4.41
C LEU A 106 19.83 11.87 3.84
N LEU A 107 18.51 11.80 3.66
CA LEU A 107 17.73 12.96 3.21
C LEU A 107 17.78 14.10 4.23
N TYR A 108 17.59 13.80 5.51
CA TYR A 108 17.66 14.81 6.59
C TYR A 108 19.08 15.36 6.78
N ALA A 109 20.12 14.54 6.63
CA ALA A 109 21.50 15.00 6.69
C ALA A 109 21.82 16.00 5.57
N ILE A 110 21.33 15.75 4.35
CA ILE A 110 21.49 16.67 3.21
C ILE A 110 20.75 17.99 3.48
N ILE A 111 19.49 17.92 3.93
CA ILE A 111 18.70 19.13 4.26
C ILE A 111 19.39 19.94 5.36
N GLY A 112 19.90 19.28 6.41
CA GLY A 112 20.62 19.93 7.50
C GLY A 112 21.92 20.60 7.04
N ALA A 113 22.70 19.94 6.18
CA ALA A 113 23.91 20.52 5.61
C ALA A 113 23.60 21.77 4.78
N LEU A 114 22.59 21.71 3.90
CA LEU A 114 22.17 22.85 3.09
C LEU A 114 21.68 24.03 3.95
N ALA A 115 20.88 23.75 4.98
CA ALA A 115 20.41 24.78 5.91
C ALA A 115 21.59 25.44 6.66
N MET A 116 22.55 24.65 7.13
CA MET A 116 23.75 25.17 7.81
C MET A 116 24.60 26.05 6.89
N PHE A 117 24.83 25.61 5.64
CA PHE A 117 25.56 26.42 4.66
C PHE A 117 24.85 27.75 4.38
N LEU A 118 23.53 27.75 4.27
CA LEU A 118 22.75 28.98 4.09
C LEU A 118 22.89 29.91 5.30
N LEU A 119 22.78 29.39 6.52
CA LEU A 119 22.94 30.20 7.73
C LEU A 119 24.35 30.81 7.84
N VAL A 120 25.40 30.05 7.54
CA VAL A 120 26.77 30.55 7.53
C VAL A 120 26.97 31.61 6.45
N ALA A 121 26.44 31.39 5.24
CA ALA A 121 26.52 32.37 4.16
C ALA A 121 25.82 33.70 4.54
N ILE A 122 24.62 33.61 5.10
CA ILE A 122 23.86 34.77 5.59
C ILE A 122 24.66 35.51 6.66
N ALA A 123 25.23 34.79 7.64
CA ALA A 123 26.06 35.39 8.70
C ALA A 123 27.31 36.10 8.12
N VAL A 124 28.00 35.49 7.16
CA VAL A 124 29.17 36.11 6.50
C VAL A 124 28.80 37.38 5.74
N ILE A 125 27.64 37.40 5.07
CA ILE A 125 27.13 38.60 4.39
C ILE A 125 26.89 39.71 5.43
N PHE A 126 26.21 39.41 6.54
CA PHE A 126 25.99 40.39 7.61
C PHE A 126 27.29 40.89 8.25
N LEU A 127 28.28 40.03 8.47
CA LEU A 127 29.59 40.44 9.00
C LEU A 127 30.35 41.36 8.03
N LYS A 128 30.21 41.16 6.71
CA LYS A 128 30.81 42.03 5.69
C LYS A 128 30.05 43.36 5.53
N VAL A 129 28.72 43.33 5.60
CA VAL A 129 27.87 44.53 5.52
C VAL A 129 28.00 45.38 6.80
N GLY A 130 28.05 44.75 7.98
CA GLY A 130 28.25 45.41 9.27
C GLY A 130 29.65 46.01 9.45
N ARG A 131 30.67 45.46 8.78
CA ARG A 131 32.01 46.09 8.69
C ARG A 131 32.05 47.32 7.76
N LYS A 132 30.96 47.64 7.04
CA LYS A 132 30.86 48.78 6.12
C LYS A 132 29.85 49.85 6.58
N SER A 133 29.49 49.88 7.87
CA SER A 133 28.66 50.96 8.42
C SER A 133 29.19 51.45 9.78
N THR A 134 30.30 52.18 9.74
CA THR A 134 30.56 53.24 10.72
C THR A 134 30.24 54.56 10.05
N ASN A 135 29.00 55.03 10.18
CA ASN A 135 28.67 56.43 9.93
C ASN A 135 28.89 57.21 11.24
N PRO A 136 29.80 58.19 11.32
CA PRO A 136 30.05 58.95 12.53
C PRO A 136 28.99 60.05 12.67
N TYR A 137 27.92 59.79 13.43
CA TYR A 137 26.98 60.84 13.82
C TYR A 137 27.54 61.60 15.03
N HIS A 138 27.95 62.84 14.82
CA HIS A 138 28.41 63.75 15.87
C HIS A 138 27.31 63.98 16.92
N LYS A 139 27.67 63.82 18.19
CA LYS A 139 26.82 64.11 19.34
C LYS A 139 27.08 65.56 19.77
N HIS A 140 26.05 66.40 19.78
CA HIS A 140 26.05 67.67 20.52
C HIS A 140 24.95 67.62 21.59
N PRO A 141 25.21 68.09 22.83
CA PRO A 141 24.23 68.14 23.91
C PRO A 141 23.63 69.55 24.07
N THR A 142 22.32 69.65 24.32
CA THR A 142 21.69 70.73 25.12
C THR A 142 20.32 70.30 25.66
N ASP A 143 20.31 70.11 26.97
CA ASP A 143 19.35 70.32 28.05
C ASP A 143 17.94 70.92 27.82
N ASP A 144 17.02 70.37 28.63
CA ASP A 144 15.85 70.94 29.33
C ASP A 144 14.67 71.62 28.60
N ALA A 145 13.49 70.99 28.67
CA ALA A 145 12.31 71.54 29.34
C ALA A 145 11.12 70.55 29.32
N LYS A 146 10.54 70.28 30.50
CA LYS A 146 9.18 69.75 30.65
C LYS A 146 8.36 70.81 31.39
N PRO A 147 7.08 71.01 31.04
CA PRO A 147 6.06 70.83 32.07
C PRO A 147 4.81 70.09 31.56
N ASN A 148 3.96 69.77 32.53
CA ASN A 148 2.85 68.83 32.50
C ASN A 148 1.49 69.54 32.33
N LEU A 149 0.53 68.80 31.77
CA LEU A 149 -0.92 68.82 32.02
C LEU A 149 -1.82 69.87 31.33
N GLN A 150 -2.63 69.41 30.38
CA GLN A 150 -4.06 69.72 30.37
C GLN A 150 -4.87 68.61 29.67
N ASN A 151 -5.78 68.00 30.43
CA ASN A 151 -6.90 67.22 29.92
C ASN A 151 -7.81 68.12 29.06
N ALA A 152 -8.22 67.63 27.90
CA ALA A 152 -9.45 68.05 27.26
C ALA A 152 -10.12 66.83 26.61
N SER A 153 -11.24 66.47 27.21
CA SER A 153 -12.23 65.48 26.81
C SER A 153 -12.71 65.68 25.37
N ASN A 154 -13.29 64.61 24.79
CA ASN A 154 -14.46 64.54 23.89
C ASN A 154 -14.19 63.52 22.77
N ASN A 155 -14.58 62.26 22.97
CA ASN A 155 -15.90 61.72 22.66
C ASN A 155 -16.16 61.69 21.14
N TYR A 156 -15.87 60.54 20.53
CA TYR A 156 -16.32 60.19 19.20
C TYR A 156 -17.41 59.14 19.38
N ASP A 157 -18.66 59.56 19.29
CA ASP A 157 -19.74 58.61 19.09
C ASP A 157 -20.73 59.10 18.03
N SER A 158 -21.04 58.14 17.15
CA SER A 158 -22.29 57.95 16.41
C SER A 158 -22.61 58.82 15.19
N LEU A 159 -22.57 58.19 13.99
CA LEU A 159 -23.74 57.74 13.20
C LEU A 159 -23.32 57.32 11.76
N LYS A 160 -23.89 56.36 11.02
CA LYS A 160 -24.37 54.98 11.21
C LYS A 160 -24.77 54.44 9.82
N ARG A 161 -24.16 53.30 9.38
CA ARG A 161 -24.66 52.21 8.47
C ARG A 161 -25.05 52.50 7.00
N PRO A 162 -25.31 51.46 6.14
CA PRO A 162 -25.36 49.98 6.36
C PRO A 162 -24.42 49.20 5.41
N GLY A 163 -24.16 47.89 5.47
CA GLY A 163 -24.59 46.72 6.27
C GLY A 163 -23.69 45.54 5.82
N GLY A 164 -23.33 44.60 6.70
CA GLY A 164 -23.90 43.25 6.63
C GLY A 164 -22.95 42.20 7.20
N MET A 165 -23.39 41.60 8.31
CA MET A 165 -23.20 40.23 8.83
C MET A 165 -21.85 39.49 8.69
N ASN A 166 -21.19 39.26 9.82
CA ASN A 166 -20.23 38.18 10.03
C ASN A 166 -20.98 36.86 10.30
N ILE A 167 -20.56 35.78 9.65
CA ILE A 167 -20.81 34.41 10.12
C ILE A 167 -19.48 33.66 10.17
N TYR A 168 -19.17 33.12 11.34
CA TYR A 168 -18.06 32.20 11.59
C TYR A 168 -18.31 30.90 10.83
N PHE A 169 -17.34 30.40 10.08
CA PHE A 169 -17.34 29.03 9.60
C PHE A 169 -16.71 28.12 10.65
N SER A 170 -17.57 27.40 11.37
CA SER A 170 -17.23 26.16 12.04
C SER A 170 -17.05 25.09 10.95
N LEU A 171 -15.89 24.45 10.87
CA LEU A 171 -15.69 23.28 10.01
C LEU A 171 -15.77 22.03 10.89
N GLU A 172 -16.90 21.34 10.79
CA GLU A 172 -17.13 20.01 11.36
C GLU A 172 -16.32 18.95 10.58
N PRO A 173 -15.81 17.91 11.25
CA PRO A 173 -15.10 16.82 10.59
C PRO A 173 -16.07 15.92 9.81
N LYS A 174 -15.79 15.73 8.51
CA LYS A 174 -16.53 14.79 7.65
C LYS A 174 -16.33 13.35 8.15
N LYS A 175 -17.42 12.73 8.61
CA LYS A 175 -17.55 11.28 8.84
C LYS A 175 -17.79 10.61 7.48
N GLN A 176 -16.98 9.62 7.15
CA GLN A 176 -17.05 8.86 5.90
C GLN A 176 -18.01 7.67 6.13
N GLU A 177 -19.19 7.71 5.51
CA GLU A 177 -20.17 6.61 5.53
C GLU A 177 -19.80 5.52 4.52
N SER A 178 -19.75 4.28 5.02
CA SER A 178 -19.69 3.05 4.26
C SER A 178 -21.08 2.67 3.77
N HIS A 179 -21.24 2.47 2.46
CA HIS A 179 -22.45 1.92 1.86
C HIS A 179 -22.42 0.38 2.03
N TYR A 180 -23.36 -0.17 2.79
CA TYR A 180 -23.65 -1.60 2.89
C TYR A 180 -25.02 -1.83 2.25
N GLU A 181 -25.11 -2.75 1.28
CA GLU A 181 -26.38 -3.15 0.67
C GLU A 181 -27.04 -4.27 1.49
N ASP A 182 -28.28 -4.05 1.91
CA ASP A 182 -29.12 -5.01 2.63
C ASP A 182 -29.66 -6.11 1.70
N ILE A 183 -29.48 -7.38 2.10
CA ILE A 183 -30.22 -8.52 1.55
C ILE A 183 -31.38 -8.82 2.51
N ASN A 184 -32.60 -8.58 2.04
CA ASN A 184 -33.85 -8.91 2.72
C ASN A 184 -34.00 -10.43 2.93
N ILE A 185 -34.23 -10.86 4.17
CA ILE A 185 -34.74 -12.20 4.51
C ILE A 185 -36.22 -12.05 4.88
N THR A 186 -37.11 -12.65 4.08
CA THR A 186 -38.52 -12.85 4.46
C THR A 186 -38.62 -14.18 5.21
N ILE A 187 -39.29 -14.13 6.36
CA ILE A 187 -39.55 -15.21 7.31
C ILE A 187 -40.63 -16.14 6.78
#